data_AF-A0A1H0M764-F1
#
_entry.id   AF-A0A1H0M764-F1
#
_cell.length_a   1.000
_cell.length_b   1.000
_cell.length_c   1.000
_cell.angle_alpha   90.00
_cell.angle_beta   90.00
_cell.angle_gamma   90.00
#
_symmetry.space_group_name_H-M   'P 1'
#
loop_
_entity.id
_entity.type
_entity.pdbx_description
1 polymer ?
#
loop_
_entity_poly.entity_id
_entity_poly.type
_entity_poly.pdbx_seq_one_letter_code
_entity_poly.pdbx_strand_id
1 'polypeptide(L)' 'MIERPIFWDYITTNDDGELDGIRKDAPEDMKKAYDKYLKDKEEKKKELVKI' A
#
# COMPACT_ATOMS: atom_id res chain seq x y z
N MET A 1 -13.09 7.72 -11.20
CA MET A 1 -11.62 7.80 -11.11
C MET A 1 -11.21 7.03 -9.87
N ILE A 2 -10.35 6.02 -9.98
CA ILE A 2 -9.82 5.34 -8.79
C ILE A 2 -8.84 6.34 -8.16
N GLU A 3 -9.18 6.87 -6.99
CA GLU A 3 -8.27 7.73 -6.23
C GLU A 3 -7.00 6.94 -5.94
N ARG A 4 -5.89 7.35 -6.58
CA ARG A 4 -4.60 6.74 -6.33
C ARG A 4 -4.10 7.23 -4.98
N PRO A 5 -3.70 6.33 -4.07
CA PRO A 5 -3.14 6.74 -2.79
C PRO A 5 -1.92 7.65 -2.98
N ILE A 6 -1.75 8.63 -2.10
CA ILE A 6 -0.64 9.60 -2.18
C ILE A 6 0.75 8.95 -2.16
N PHE A 7 0.87 7.77 -1.54
CA PHE A 7 2.13 7.04 -1.47
C PHE A 7 2.48 6.27 -2.75
N TRP A 8 1.58 6.22 -3.75
CA TRP A 8 1.76 5.41 -4.98
C TRP A 8 2.99 5.82 -5.79
N ASP A 9 3.43 7.08 -5.70
CA ASP A 9 4.65 7.56 -6.36
C ASP A 9 5.93 6.99 -5.71
N TYR A 10 5.82 6.58 -4.45
CA TYR A 10 6.92 6.09 -3.64
C TYR A 10 6.91 4.58 -3.46
N ILE A 11 6.00 3.83 -4.08
CA ILE A 11 5.96 2.38 -3.90
C ILE A 11 7.19 1.71 -4.51
N THR A 12 7.57 0.59 -3.91
CA THR A 12 8.54 -0.34 -4.47
C THR A 12 7.82 -1.62 -4.83
N THR A 13 8.10 -2.16 -6.01
CA THR A 13 7.60 -3.45 -6.45
C THR A 13 8.70 -4.50 -6.39
N ASN A 14 8.33 -5.75 -6.13
CA ASN A 14 9.23 -6.89 -6.27
C ASN A 14 9.40 -7.26 -7.76
N ASP A 15 10.19 -8.31 -8.02
CA ASP A 15 10.49 -8.83 -9.36
C ASP A 15 9.22 -9.31 -10.12
N ASP A 16 8.21 -9.74 -9.37
CA ASP A 16 6.90 -10.16 -9.88
C ASP A 16 5.97 -8.97 -10.22
N GLY A 17 6.44 -7.73 -9.98
CA GLY A 17 5.65 -6.51 -10.18
C GLY A 17 4.60 -6.26 -9.09
N GLU A 18 4.63 -7.01 -8.00
CA GLU A 18 3.76 -6.80 -6.84
C GLU A 18 4.31 -5.74 -5.91
N LEU A 19 3.41 -5.03 -5.22
CA LEU A 19 3.73 -4.07 -4.19
C LEU A 19 4.48 -4.74 -3.02
N ASP A 20 5.77 -4.45 -2.90
CA ASP A 20 6.68 -4.99 -1.88
C ASP A 20 6.87 -4.02 -0.72
N GLY A 21 6.80 -2.71 -0.99
CA GLY A 21 7.10 -1.71 0.03
C GLY A 21 6.89 -0.28 -0.42
N ILE A 22 7.48 0.63 0.36
CA ILE A 22 7.64 2.05 0.02
C ILE A 22 9.13 2.40 0.06
N ARG A 23 9.57 3.29 -0.83
CA ARG A 23 10.93 3.82 -0.90
C ARG A 23 11.40 4.31 0.46
N LYS A 24 12.63 3.98 0.83
CA LYS A 24 13.24 4.42 2.11
C LYS A 24 13.35 5.95 2.22
N ASP A 25 13.57 6.60 1.08
CA ASP A 25 13.63 8.07 0.94
C ASP A 25 12.25 8.74 1.00
N ALA A 26 11.16 7.97 1.06
CA ALA A 26 9.83 8.53 1.10
C ALA A 26 9.62 9.40 2.37
N PRO A 27 8.91 10.54 2.24
CA PRO A 27 8.50 11.34 3.37
C PRO A 27 7.73 10.54 4.42
N GLU A 28 7.81 10.94 5.68
CA GLU A 28 7.09 10.27 6.76
C GLU A 28 5.57 10.21 6.54
N ASP A 29 4.97 11.24 5.94
CA ASP A 29 3.55 11.25 5.55
C ASP A 29 3.21 10.12 4.57
N MET A 30 4.09 9.85 3.61
CA MET A 30 3.88 8.77 2.63
C MET A 30 4.02 7.40 3.28
N LYS A 31 4.99 7.25 4.19
CA LYS A 31 5.16 6.03 4.98
C LYS A 31 3.93 5.75 5.85
N LYS A 32 3.36 6.77 6.49
CA LYS A 32 2.11 6.66 7.27
C LYS A 32 0.92 6.28 6.38
N ALA A 33 0.80 6.89 5.20
CA ALA A 33 -0.27 6.57 4.26
C ALA A 33 -0.15 5.12 3.75
N TYR A 34 1.06 4.63 3.52
CA TYR A 34 1.33 3.23 3.15
C TYR A 34 0.97 2.25 4.27
N ASP A 35 1.37 2.53 5.52
CA ASP A 35 0.99 1.72 6.69
C ASP A 35 -0.54 1.63 6.85
N LYS A 36 -1.24 2.77 6.70
CA LYS A 36 -2.70 2.80 6.73
C LYS A 36 -3.32 1.95 5.62
N TYR A 37 -2.76 2.00 4.41
CA TYR A 37 -3.22 1.17 3.31
C TYR A 37 -2.99 -0.32 3.54
N LEU A 38 -1.84 -0.72 4.11
CA LEU A 38 -1.59 -2.12 4.47
C LEU A 38 -2.60 -2.63 5.49
N LYS A 39 -2.94 -1.82 6.50
CA LYS A 39 -3.98 -2.16 7.49
C LYS A 39 -5.36 -2.31 6.85
N ASP A 40 -5.78 -1.34 6.04
CA ASP A 40 -7.07 -1.40 5.31
C ASP A 40 -7.13 -2.60 4.35
N LYS A 41 -6.01 -2.90 3.67
CA LYS A 41 -5.88 -4.07 2.79
C LYS A 41 -5.99 -5.39 3.58
N GLU A 42 -5.38 -5.49 4.76
CA GLU A 42 -5.50 -6.67 5.61
C GLU A 42 -6.93 -6.88 6.12
N GLU A 43 -7.60 -5.81 6.55
CA GLU A 43 -9.00 -5.86 6.98
C GLU A 43 -9.93 -6.27 5.83
N LYS A 44 -9.78 -5.68 4.65
CA LYS A 44 -10.54 -6.07 3.45
C LYS A 44 -10.25 -7.50 2.99
N LYS A 45 -8.99 -7.96 3.10
CA LYS A 45 -8.63 -9.35 2.78
C LYS A 45 -9.34 -10.34 3.71
N LYS A 46 -9.49 -10.00 5.00
CA LYS A 46 -10.26 -10.81 5.95
C LYS A 46 -11.76 -10.79 5.67
N GLU A 47 -12.29 -9.71 5.12
CA GLU A 47 -13.70 -9.64 4.71
C GLU A 47 -13.98 -10.49 3.45
N LEU A 48 -13.03 -10.50 2.50
CA LEU A 48 -13.11 -11.28 1.26
C LEU A 48 -12.98 -12.81 1.45
N VAL A 49 -12.35 -13.27 2.54
CA VAL A 49 -12.20 -14.72 2.82
C VAL A 49 -13.42 -15.33 3.51
N LYS A 50 -14.49 -14.55 3.73
CA LYS A 50 -15.70 -14.98 4.43
C LYS A 50 -16.87 -15.35 3.50
N ILE A 51 -16.57 -15.73 2.25
CA ILE A 51 -17.53 -16.29 1.28
C ILE A 51 -17.40 -17.81 1.23
#